data_AF-A0A6H5KQ33-F1
#
_entry.id   AF-A0A6H5KQ33-F1
#
_cell.length_a   1.000
_cell.length_b   1.000
_cell.length_c   1.000
_cell.angle_alpha   90.00
_cell.angle_beta   90.00
_cell.angle_gamma   90.00
#
_symmetry.space_group_name_H-M   'P 1'
#
loop_
_entity.id
_entity.type
_entity.pdbx_description
1 polymer ?
#
loop_
_entity_poly.entity_id
_entity_poly.type
_entity_poly.pdbx_seq_one_letter_code
_entity_poly.pdbx_strand_id
1 'polypeptide(L)'
;MLNRFNVTTTAPTPAVVDDDLGPKRDDESSVDKPVREAIGSGSARSKHIDVRFHFIRELFKAGKITADYVSTEEQHADMLTKVLGRGKLEYHRKALMNLPM
;
A
#
# COMPACT_ATOMS: atom_id res chain seq x y z
N MET A 1 10.28 -10.69 -24.48
CA MET A 1 10.24 -9.85 -23.26
C MET A 1 10.66 -10.71 -22.07
N LEU A 2 11.94 -10.74 -21.75
CA LEU A 2 12.52 -11.50 -20.65
C LEU A 2 13.38 -10.54 -19.81
N ASN A 3 12.96 -10.28 -18.57
CA ASN A 3 13.83 -10.08 -17.41
C ASN A 3 12.92 -10.06 -16.16
N ARG A 4 12.78 -11.16 -15.40
CA ARG A 4 13.72 -11.66 -14.38
C ARG A 4 14.02 -10.59 -13.31
N PHE A 5 13.04 -10.27 -12.47
CA PHE A 5 13.31 -9.64 -11.18
C PHE A 5 13.83 -10.72 -10.23
N ASN A 6 15.13 -10.71 -9.97
CA ASN A 6 15.80 -11.58 -9.02
C ASN A 6 16.71 -10.71 -8.17
N VAL A 7 16.42 -10.55 -6.87
CA VAL A 7 17.47 -10.28 -5.87
C VAL A 7 17.01 -10.80 -4.50
N THR A 8 17.62 -11.90 -4.07
CA THR A 8 17.79 -12.29 -2.68
C THR A 8 19.21 -11.97 -2.22
N THR A 9 19.36 -11.70 -0.92
CA THR A 9 20.53 -11.95 -0.07
C THR A 9 21.53 -10.81 0.26
N THR A 10 21.47 -10.40 1.54
CA THR A 10 22.53 -10.30 2.57
C THR A 10 23.88 -9.56 2.35
N ALA A 11 24.07 -8.59 3.26
CA ALA A 11 25.24 -8.34 4.14
C ALA A 11 26.35 -7.34 3.70
N PRO A 12 27.00 -6.65 4.67
CA PRO A 12 27.56 -5.30 4.51
C PRO A 12 29.09 -5.26 4.44
N THR A 13 29.65 -4.14 3.96
CA THR A 13 31.10 -3.84 3.99
C THR A 13 31.35 -2.33 4.15
N PRO A 14 32.52 -1.91 4.66
CA PRO A 14 32.63 -0.92 5.74
C PRO A 14 33.33 0.40 5.35
N ALA A 15 33.20 1.34 6.29
CA ALA A 15 33.92 2.59 6.54
C ALA A 15 35.16 2.94 5.68
N VAL A 16 35.14 4.17 5.15
CA VAL A 16 36.33 5.00 4.97
C VAL A 16 36.07 6.36 5.65
N VAL A 17 37.04 6.76 6.44
CA VAL A 17 37.16 7.95 7.28
C VAL A 17 37.70 9.12 6.46
N ASP A 18 37.20 10.33 6.70
CA ASP A 18 37.98 11.56 6.58
C ASP A 18 37.49 12.55 7.65
N ASP A 19 38.37 12.80 8.61
CA ASP A 19 38.30 13.81 9.65
C ASP A 19 38.39 15.22 9.04
N ASP A 20 37.50 16.15 9.42
CA ASP A 20 37.97 17.42 10.00
C ASP A 20 36.86 18.20 10.72
N LEU A 21 37.20 18.59 11.95
CA LEU A 21 36.33 19.07 13.00
C LEU A 21 36.37 20.62 13.11
N GLY A 22 35.26 21.29 12.78
CA GLY A 22 34.82 22.58 13.37
C GLY A 22 35.53 23.87 12.95
N PRO A 23 34.83 25.02 13.00
CA PRO A 23 34.76 25.70 14.30
C PRO A 23 33.34 25.84 14.84
N LYS A 24 33.25 25.44 16.12
CA LYS A 24 32.16 25.62 17.06
C LYS A 24 31.89 27.12 17.25
N ARG A 25 30.63 27.54 17.16
CA ARG A 25 30.17 28.73 17.85
C ARG A 25 28.88 28.38 18.58
N ASP A 26 28.91 28.80 19.84
CA ASP A 26 28.03 28.42 20.91
C ASP A 26 27.14 29.63 21.15
N ASP A 27 25.94 29.60 20.58
CA ASP A 27 24.85 30.49 20.93
C ASP A 27 23.64 29.66 21.34
N GLU A 28 23.64 29.33 22.63
CA GLU A 28 22.45 28.88 23.34
C GLU A 28 21.40 30.00 23.33
N SER A 29 20.21 29.73 22.78
CA SER A 29 19.00 30.32 23.33
C SER A 29 17.77 29.47 23.05
N SER A 30 17.09 29.15 24.15
CA SER A 30 15.68 28.75 24.28
C SER A 30 15.23 27.44 23.63
N VAL A 31 15.10 26.47 24.54
CA VAL A 31 14.13 25.38 24.53
C VAL A 31 12.86 25.72 23.74
N ASP A 32 12.64 24.99 22.65
CA ASP A 32 11.38 24.31 22.36
C ASP A 32 11.68 23.21 21.35
N LYS A 33 11.75 21.96 21.85
CA LYS A 33 11.75 20.79 20.96
C LYS A 33 10.42 20.82 20.21
N PRO A 34 10.41 20.63 18.88
CA PRO A 34 9.19 20.74 18.10
C PRO A 34 8.16 19.79 18.71
N VAL A 35 7.02 20.37 19.11
CA VAL A 35 5.78 19.61 19.32
C VAL A 35 5.72 18.63 18.15
N ARG A 36 5.54 17.35 18.46
CA ARG A 36 5.35 16.30 17.46
C ARG A 36 4.10 16.64 16.65
N GLU A 37 4.23 17.53 15.68
CA GLU A 37 3.24 17.77 14.65
C GLU A 37 3.52 16.78 13.53
N ALA A 38 3.24 15.52 13.85
CA ALA A 38 3.11 14.47 12.85
C ALA A 38 1.72 13.88 12.99
N ILE A 39 0.68 14.71 12.87
CA ILE A 39 -0.67 14.21 12.63
C ILE A 39 -1.30 15.09 11.55
N GLY A 40 -1.20 14.63 10.31
CA GLY A 40 -2.14 15.07 9.28
C GLY A 40 -1.55 15.56 7.98
N SER A 41 -0.49 14.95 7.44
CA SER A 41 -0.31 14.96 5.98
C SER A 41 -1.30 13.99 5.30
N GLY A 42 -2.56 14.02 5.72
CA GLY A 42 -3.64 13.39 4.98
C GLY A 42 -3.89 14.26 3.76
N SER A 43 -3.24 13.92 2.64
CA SER A 43 -3.55 14.48 1.33
C SER A 43 -5.08 14.59 1.20
N ALA A 44 -5.61 15.64 0.55
CA ALA A 44 -7.04 15.75 0.27
C ALA A 44 -7.62 14.47 -0.38
N ARG A 45 -6.73 13.62 -0.95
CA ARG A 45 -7.04 12.26 -1.36
C ARG A 45 -7.51 11.33 -0.22
N SER A 46 -6.80 11.25 0.90
CA SER A 46 -7.21 10.36 2.00
C SER A 46 -8.51 10.82 2.65
N LYS A 47 -8.73 12.14 2.80
CA LYS A 47 -9.98 12.67 3.37
C LYS A 47 -11.22 12.29 2.54
N HIS A 48 -11.13 12.30 1.20
CA HIS A 48 -12.28 11.90 0.37
C HIS A 48 -12.57 10.39 0.42
N ILE A 49 -11.58 9.58 0.78
CA ILE A 49 -11.71 8.14 1.00
C ILE A 49 -12.37 7.95 2.37
N ASP A 50 -11.83 8.60 3.41
CA ASP A 50 -12.32 8.45 4.78
C ASP A 50 -13.82 8.78 4.90
N VAL A 51 -14.28 9.89 4.31
CA VAL A 51 -15.70 10.29 4.35
C VAL A 51 -16.61 9.28 3.65
N ARG A 52 -16.19 8.69 2.52
CA ARG A 52 -17.04 7.80 1.72
C ARG A 52 -17.17 6.38 2.28
N PHE A 53 -16.22 5.94 3.11
CA PHE A 53 -16.14 4.55 3.55
C PHE A 53 -16.40 4.35 5.06
N HIS A 54 -16.93 5.35 5.76
CA HIS A 54 -17.25 5.24 7.19
C HIS A 54 -18.11 4.03 7.52
N PHE A 55 -19.21 3.83 6.79
CA PHE A 55 -20.15 2.73 7.02
C PHE A 55 -19.50 1.34 6.86
N ILE A 56 -18.74 1.13 5.78
CA ILE A 56 -18.06 -0.15 5.53
C ILE A 56 -17.02 -0.42 6.62
N ARG A 57 -16.28 0.60 7.07
CA ARG A 57 -15.31 0.45 8.16
C ARG A 57 -15.97 0.07 9.49
N GLU A 58 -17.14 0.60 9.80
CA GLU A 58 -17.89 0.21 11.00
C GLU A 58 -18.36 -1.24 10.94
N LEU A 59 -18.86 -1.69 9.79
CA LEU A 59 -19.25 -3.09 9.59
C LEU A 59 -18.04 -4.05 9.70
N PHE A 60 -16.88 -3.63 9.19
CA PHE A 60 -15.63 -4.38 9.33
C PHE A 60 -15.19 -4.48 10.80
N LYS A 61 -15.20 -3.35 11.52
CA LYS A 61 -14.88 -3.31 12.97
C LYS A 61 -15.84 -4.14 13.81
N ALA A 62 -17.13 -4.15 13.44
CA ALA A 62 -18.15 -4.97 14.07
C ALA A 62 -18.06 -6.46 13.70
N GLY A 63 -17.11 -6.86 12.84
CA GLY A 63 -16.93 -8.24 12.39
C GLY A 63 -18.04 -8.76 11.48
N LYS A 64 -18.90 -7.88 10.94
CA LYS A 64 -19.99 -8.26 10.04
C LYS A 64 -19.53 -8.52 8.60
N ILE A 65 -18.35 -8.00 8.26
CA ILE A 65 -17.72 -8.17 6.95
C ILE A 65 -16.26 -8.54 7.18
N THR A 66 -15.79 -9.56 6.49
CA THR A 66 -14.37 -9.92 6.37
C THR A 66 -13.90 -9.65 4.95
N ALA A 67 -12.61 -9.35 4.80
CA ALA A 67 -12.00 -9.10 3.50
C ALA A 67 -10.74 -9.95 3.42
N ASP A 68 -10.77 -10.92 2.52
CA ASP A 68 -9.65 -11.80 2.26
C ASP A 68 -8.98 -11.38 0.95
N TYR A 69 -7.66 -11.58 0.90
CA TYR A 69 -6.92 -11.36 -0.33
C TYR A 69 -7.32 -12.39 -1.38
N VAL A 70 -7.65 -11.91 -2.57
CA VAL A 70 -7.87 -12.72 -3.76
C VAL A 70 -6.88 -12.27 -4.83
N SER A 71 -6.24 -13.22 -5.50
CA SER A 71 -5.30 -12.90 -6.58
C SER A 71 -6.03 -12.22 -7.74
N THR A 72 -5.32 -11.38 -8.50
CA THR A 72 -5.89 -10.68 -9.67
C THR A 72 -6.50 -11.62 -10.71
N GLU A 73 -6.00 -12.85 -10.79
CA GLU A 73 -6.48 -13.86 -11.75
C GLU A 73 -7.78 -14.54 -11.28
N GLU A 74 -8.02 -14.58 -9.97
CA GLU A 74 -9.18 -15.22 -9.34
C GLU A 74 -10.27 -14.20 -8.94
N GLN A 75 -10.04 -12.91 -9.19
CA GLN A 75 -11.00 -11.87 -8.88
C GLN A 75 -12.17 -11.87 -9.89
N HIS A 76 -13.09 -12.81 -9.77
CA HIS A 76 -14.22 -13.00 -10.72
C HIS A 76 -15.13 -11.77 -10.90
N ALA A 77 -15.15 -10.85 -9.92
CA ALA A 77 -15.86 -9.58 -10.03
C ALA A 77 -15.32 -8.65 -11.14
N ASP A 78 -14.11 -8.90 -11.64
CA ASP A 78 -13.52 -8.15 -12.75
C ASP A 78 -14.36 -8.25 -14.03
N MET A 79 -15.08 -9.34 -14.21
CA MET A 79 -16.02 -9.52 -15.33
C MET A 79 -17.11 -8.43 -15.37
N LEU A 80 -17.50 -7.89 -14.21
CA LEU A 80 -18.58 -6.91 -14.09
C LEU A 80 -18.09 -5.46 -14.08
N THR A 81 -16.81 -5.25 -13.75
CA THR A 81 -16.25 -3.92 -13.49
C THR A 81 -15.26 -3.46 -14.56
N LYS A 82 -14.75 -4.40 -15.37
CA LYS A 82 -13.71 -4.15 -16.38
C LYS A 82 -14.15 -4.69 -17.74
N VAL A 83 -13.61 -4.10 -18.79
CA VAL A 83 -13.73 -4.64 -20.15
C VAL A 83 -12.65 -5.71 -20.32
N LEU A 84 -13.05 -6.99 -20.26
CA LEU A 84 -12.15 -8.13 -20.41
C LEU A 84 -12.18 -8.70 -21.83
N GLY A 85 -11.05 -9.23 -22.29
CA GLY A 85 -11.01 -10.04 -23.51
C GLY A 85 -11.79 -11.35 -23.36
N ARG A 86 -12.27 -11.91 -24.48
CA ARG A 86 -13.20 -13.06 -24.50
C ARG A 86 -12.76 -14.24 -23.61
N GLY A 87 -11.48 -14.64 -23.68
CA GLY A 87 -10.98 -15.77 -22.88
C GLY A 87 -11.09 -15.56 -21.37
N LYS A 88 -10.72 -14.36 -20.87
CA LYS A 88 -10.84 -14.03 -19.44
C LYS A 88 -12.30 -13.89 -19.03
N LEU A 89 -13.12 -13.28 -19.89
CA LEU A 89 -14.56 -13.16 -19.65
C LEU A 89 -15.22 -14.54 -19.50
N GLU A 90 -14.91 -15.48 -20.39
CA GLU A 90 -15.43 -16.85 -20.33
C GLU A 90 -14.94 -17.61 -19.10
N TYR A 91 -13.67 -17.47 -18.73
CA TYR A 91 -13.12 -18.06 -17.52
C TYR A 91 -13.90 -17.60 -16.27
N HIS A 92 -14.03 -16.28 -16.06
CA HIS A 92 -14.75 -15.76 -14.90
C HIS A 92 -16.25 -16.07 -14.96
N ARG A 93 -16.86 -16.08 -16.16
CA ARG A 93 -18.27 -16.45 -16.35
C ARG A 93 -18.52 -17.89 -15.94
N LYS A 94 -17.67 -18.83 -16.37
CA LYS A 94 -17.79 -20.25 -16.02
C LYS A 94 -17.63 -20.47 -14.53
N ALA A 95 -16.60 -19.85 -13.93
CA ALA A 95 -16.34 -19.95 -12.49
C ALA A 95 -17.49 -19.40 -11.63
N LEU A 96 -18.15 -18.32 -12.07
CA LEU A 96 -19.26 -17.73 -11.32
C LEU A 96 -20.61 -18.46 -11.55
N MET A 97 -20.82 -19.05 -12.74
CA MET A 97 -22.13 -19.61 -13.14
C MET A 97 -22.20 -21.15 -13.06
N ASN A 98 -21.17 -21.83 -12.53
CA ASN A 98 -21.12 -23.29 -12.38
C ASN A 98 -21.48 -24.06 -13.67
N LEU A 99 -21.09 -23.54 -14.83
CA LEU A 99 -21.41 -24.16 -16.12
C LEU A 99 -20.47 -25.36 -16.38
N PRO A 100 -21.00 -26.54 -16.78
CA PRO A 100 -20.16 -27.68 -17.13
C PRO A 100 -19.30 -27.39 -18.37
N MET A 101 -18.11 -28.01 -18.38
CA MET A 101 -17.03 -27.79 -19.36
C MET A 101 -17.43 -28.11 -20.79
#